data_AF-A0A815UCV9-F1
#
_entry.id   AF-A0A815UCV9-F1
#
_cell.length_a   1.000
_cell.length_b   1.000
_cell.length_c   1.000
_cell.angle_alpha   90.00
_cell.angle_beta   90.00
_cell.angle_gamma   90.00
#
_symmetry.space_group_name_H-M   'P 1'
#
loop_
_entity.id
_entity.type
_entity.pdbx_description
1 polymer ?
#
loop_
_entity_poly.entity_id
_entity_poly.type
_entity_poly.pdbx_seq_one_letter_code
_entity_poly.pdbx_strand_id
1 'polypeptide(L)'
;SRTVRTSSRDQKLDKHRYHNNSISIPKKSTIPSTTISPLASIVFPRNIKLTSIEILRQSINDECDIDLLNIIRNFVYVGTIDGQSSLIQHDTQLYLVHTRHLSQELFYQLCIYHFGNMGSIRFEHESPLIEVI
;
A
#
# COMPACT_ATOMS: atom_id res chain seq x y z
N SER A 1 41.17 37.35 -32.34
CA SER A 1 40.64 35.97 -32.43
C SER A 1 39.57 35.72 -31.38
N ARG A 2 38.34 35.40 -31.78
CA ARG A 2 37.60 34.19 -31.35
C ARG A 2 36.21 34.20 -32.03
N THR A 3 36.12 33.61 -33.23
CA THR A 3 34.83 33.35 -33.87
C THR A 3 34.18 32.17 -33.14
N VAL A 4 33.14 32.45 -32.36
CA VAL A 4 32.38 31.41 -31.66
C VAL A 4 31.48 30.72 -32.70
N ARG A 5 31.81 29.47 -33.04
CA ARG A 5 30.99 28.62 -33.91
C ARG A 5 29.74 28.19 -33.14
N THR A 6 28.59 28.80 -33.42
CA THR A 6 27.29 28.27 -33.00
C THR A 6 26.84 27.26 -34.04
N SER A 7 27.30 26.01 -33.90
CA SER A 7 26.74 24.88 -34.64
C SER A 7 25.34 24.59 -34.09
N SER A 8 24.33 24.51 -34.96
CA SER A 8 22.95 24.14 -34.59
C SER A 8 22.80 22.68 -34.10
N ARG A 9 23.92 21.95 -33.93
CA ARG A 9 23.97 20.55 -33.52
C ARG A 9 24.36 20.32 -32.07
N ASP A 10 24.61 21.36 -31.27
CA ASP A 10 24.73 21.19 -29.81
C ASP A 10 23.34 20.96 -29.20
N GLN A 11 22.85 19.73 -29.34
CA GLN A 11 21.70 19.22 -28.60
C GLN A 11 22.11 19.08 -27.14
N LYS A 12 21.80 20.10 -26.33
CA LYS A 12 21.84 19.98 -24.87
C LYS A 12 20.94 18.83 -24.43
N LEU A 13 21.38 18.11 -23.39
CA LEU A 13 20.75 16.95 -22.75
C LEU A 13 19.28 17.17 -22.31
N ASP A 14 18.76 18.40 -22.41
CA ASP A 14 17.35 18.74 -22.19
C ASP A 14 16.38 18.13 -23.20
N LYS A 15 16.85 17.60 -24.34
CA LYS A 15 15.96 16.89 -25.29
C LYS A 15 15.32 15.62 -24.71
N HIS A 16 15.86 15.08 -23.62
CA HIS A 16 15.27 13.92 -22.94
C HIS A 16 14.42 14.30 -21.73
N ARG A 17 14.20 15.60 -21.48
CA ARG A 17 13.35 16.10 -20.38
C ARG A 17 11.94 16.50 -20.82
N TYR A 18 11.33 15.72 -21.70
CA TYR A 18 9.89 15.85 -21.95
C TYR A 18 9.20 14.48 -22.01
N HIS A 19 8.60 14.13 -20.87
CA HIS A 19 7.22 13.67 -20.85
C HIS A 19 6.55 14.25 -19.62
N ASN A 20 5.92 15.41 -19.79
CA ASN A 20 4.71 15.82 -19.09
C ASN A 20 4.09 16.92 -19.93
N ASN A 21 3.44 16.50 -21.02
CA ASN A 21 2.50 17.34 -21.73
C ASN A 21 1.44 17.79 -20.71
N SER A 22 1.19 19.10 -20.69
CA SER A 22 -0.03 19.69 -20.18
C SER A 22 -1.23 18.92 -20.76
N ILE A 23 -1.85 18.09 -19.93
CA ILE A 23 -3.19 17.60 -20.17
C ILE A 23 -4.10 18.81 -19.98
N SER A 24 -4.60 19.34 -21.09
CA SER A 24 -5.81 20.14 -21.12
C SER A 24 -6.91 19.34 -20.42
N ILE A 25 -7.39 19.85 -19.28
CA ILE A 25 -8.49 19.27 -18.50
C ILE A 25 -9.75 19.30 -19.39
N PRO A 26 -10.29 18.14 -19.83
CA PRO A 26 -11.65 18.10 -20.31
C PRO A 26 -12.56 18.16 -19.07
N LYS A 27 -13.59 19.01 -19.08
CA LYS A 27 -14.66 18.97 -18.06
C LYS A 27 -15.23 17.55 -18.00
N LYS A 28 -14.84 16.78 -16.98
CA LYS A 28 -15.39 15.48 -16.64
C LYS A 28 -15.78 15.50 -15.17
N SER A 29 -17.06 15.24 -14.93
CA SER A 29 -17.73 14.95 -13.67
C SER A 29 -16.83 14.82 -12.44
N THR A 30 -17.10 15.65 -11.43
CA THR A 30 -16.60 15.52 -10.06
C THR A 30 -16.78 14.08 -9.55
N ILE A 31 -15.69 13.32 -9.51
CA ILE A 31 -15.59 12.07 -8.77
C ILE A 31 -14.51 12.33 -7.72
N PRO A 32 -14.82 12.34 -6.42
CA PRO A 32 -13.81 12.61 -5.39
C PRO A 32 -12.73 11.53 -5.47
N SER A 33 -11.47 11.97 -5.42
CA SER A 33 -10.27 11.14 -5.28
C SER A 33 -10.42 10.27 -4.04
N THR A 34 -11.02 9.09 -4.24
CA THR A 34 -11.21 8.11 -3.20
C THR A 34 -9.89 7.39 -3.07
N THR A 35 -9.11 7.71 -2.04
CA THR A 35 -8.22 6.73 -1.43
C THR A 35 -9.02 5.44 -1.31
N ILE A 36 -8.70 4.44 -2.12
CA ILE A 36 -9.38 3.15 -2.10
C ILE A 36 -8.92 2.45 -0.81
N SER A 37 -9.47 2.87 0.33
CA SER A 37 -9.42 2.08 1.53
C SER A 37 -10.29 0.84 1.24
N PRO A 38 -9.77 -0.38 1.42
CA PRO A 38 -10.58 -1.61 1.28
C PRO A 38 -11.77 -1.65 2.26
N LEU A 39 -11.87 -0.67 3.15
CA LEU A 39 -12.92 -0.46 4.14
C LEU A 39 -13.89 0.70 3.80
N ALA A 40 -13.72 1.39 2.68
CA ALA A 40 -14.52 2.56 2.32
C ALA A 40 -16.01 2.24 2.08
N SER A 41 -16.38 0.96 2.00
CA SER A 41 -17.76 0.49 1.81
C SER A 41 -18.62 0.54 3.08
N ILE A 42 -18.04 0.83 4.26
CA ILE A 42 -18.79 0.82 5.52
C ILE A 42 -19.42 2.19 5.75
N VAL A 43 -20.65 2.34 5.28
CA VAL A 43 -21.43 3.59 5.39
C VAL A 43 -21.75 3.92 6.86
N PHE A 44 -21.88 2.91 7.74
CA PHE A 44 -22.06 3.07 9.18
C PHE A 44 -21.44 1.89 9.96
N PRO A 45 -20.28 2.06 10.62
CA PRO A 45 -19.65 0.98 11.36
C PRO A 45 -20.48 0.59 12.59
N ARG A 46 -20.66 -0.72 12.80
CA ARG A 46 -21.32 -1.26 13.98
C ARG A 46 -20.40 -1.09 15.19
N ASN A 47 -20.96 -0.58 16.29
CA ASN A 47 -20.25 -0.55 17.56
C ASN A 47 -20.28 -1.96 18.17
N ILE A 48 -19.14 -2.65 18.17
CA ILE A 48 -18.99 -3.98 18.76
C ILE A 48 -18.43 -3.85 20.17
N LYS A 49 -19.21 -4.26 21.17
CA LYS A 49 -18.84 -4.24 22.60
C LYS A 49 -18.65 -5.67 23.12
N LEU A 50 -17.61 -6.35 22.66
CA LEU A 50 -17.24 -7.68 23.12
C LEU A 50 -15.93 -7.61 23.88
N THR A 51 -15.95 -8.01 25.15
CA THR A 51 -14.75 -8.02 26.01
C THR A 51 -13.62 -8.85 25.41
N SER A 52 -13.94 -9.96 24.74
CA SER A 52 -12.93 -10.79 24.05
C SER A 52 -12.19 -10.04 22.95
N ILE A 53 -12.91 -9.28 22.12
CA ILE A 53 -12.29 -8.46 21.06
C ILE A 53 -11.48 -7.32 21.68
N GLU A 54 -11.96 -6.73 22.77
CA GLU A 54 -11.21 -5.66 23.45
C GLU A 54 -9.91 -6.17 24.07
N ILE A 55 -9.92 -7.35 24.69
CA ILE A 55 -8.72 -8.00 25.21
C ILE A 55 -7.72 -8.27 24.08
N LEU A 56 -8.17 -8.78 22.93
CA LEU A 56 -7.30 -9.06 21.78
C LEU A 56 -6.72 -7.78 21.17
N ARG A 57 -7.47 -6.67 21.16
CA ARG A 57 -6.92 -5.37 20.74
C ARG A 57 -5.85 -4.87 21.70
N GLN A 58 -6.09 -5.03 23.01
CA GLN A 58 -5.12 -4.64 24.02
C GLN A 58 -3.83 -5.47 23.88
N SER A 59 -3.92 -6.79 23.71
CA SER A 59 -2.74 -7.63 23.55
C SER A 59 -1.91 -7.25 22.32
N ILE A 60 -2.55 -6.91 21.21
CA ILE A 60 -1.85 -6.41 20.00
C ILE A 60 -1.09 -5.11 20.31
N ASN A 61 -1.70 -4.19 21.07
CA ASN A 61 -1.06 -2.92 21.40
C ASN A 61 0.10 -3.09 22.40
N ASP A 62 -0.04 -4.01 23.36
CA ASP A 62 0.98 -4.29 24.37
C ASP A 62 2.24 -4.94 23.77
N GLU A 63 2.08 -5.72 22.70
CA GLU A 63 3.18 -6.37 21.96
C GLU A 63 3.78 -5.48 20.85
N CYS A 64 3.28 -4.25 20.66
CA CYS A 64 3.69 -3.39 19.55
C CYS A 64 5.09 -2.77 19.77
N ASP A 65 6.02 -3.11 18.89
CA ASP A 65 7.32 -2.44 18.78
C ASP A 65 7.20 -1.15 17.94
N ILE A 66 7.44 -0.01 18.58
CA ILE A 66 7.30 1.32 18.00
C ILE A 66 8.34 1.59 16.91
N ASP A 67 9.58 1.09 17.08
CA ASP A 67 10.67 1.30 16.14
C ASP A 67 10.43 0.49 14.86
N LEU A 68 10.02 -0.78 15.02
CA LEU A 68 9.64 -1.62 13.89
C LEU A 68 8.41 -1.05 13.16
N LEU A 69 7.41 -0.58 13.92
CA LEU A 69 6.25 0.10 13.33
C LEU A 69 6.67 1.32 12.52
N ASN A 70 7.63 2.11 12.99
CA ASN A 70 8.12 3.27 12.26
C ASN A 70 8.80 2.87 10.93
N ILE A 71 9.59 1.79 10.93
CA ILE A 71 10.19 1.22 9.71
C ILE A 71 9.09 0.80 8.72
N ILE A 72 8.13 -0.01 9.17
CA ILE A 72 7.04 -0.52 8.33
C ILE A 72 6.07 0.59 7.90
N ARG A 73 5.98 1.69 8.63
CA ARG A 73 5.15 2.83 8.25
C ARG A 73 5.75 3.67 7.13
N ASN A 74 7.08 3.82 7.12
CA ASN A 74 7.77 4.78 6.25
C ASN A 74 8.73 4.14 5.23
N PHE A 75 8.65 2.82 5.05
CA PHE A 75 9.51 2.15 4.07
C PHE A 75 9.16 2.50 2.62
N VAL A 76 10.17 2.41 1.78
CA VAL A 76 10.06 2.37 0.32
C VAL A 76 10.21 0.92 -0.11
N TYR A 77 9.22 0.41 -0.83
CA TYR A 77 9.30 -0.93 -1.39
C TYR A 77 10.35 -0.99 -2.51
N VAL A 78 11.25 -1.96 -2.46
CA VAL A 78 12.34 -2.11 -3.44
C VAL A 78 12.00 -3.22 -4.44
N GLY A 79 11.62 -4.40 -3.96
CA GLY A 79 11.28 -5.52 -4.84
C GLY A 79 11.11 -6.84 -4.11
N THR A 80 10.51 -7.81 -4.78
CA THR A 80 10.35 -9.17 -4.27
C THR A 80 11.56 -10.02 -4.64
N ILE A 81 12.04 -10.82 -3.69
CA ILE A 81 13.14 -11.77 -3.95
C ILE A 81 12.55 -13.13 -4.36
N ASP A 82 11.58 -13.62 -3.60
CA ASP A 82 10.92 -14.90 -3.83
C ASP A 82 9.43 -14.85 -3.42
N GLY A 83 8.74 -15.99 -3.44
CA GLY A 83 7.31 -16.02 -3.09
C GLY A 83 6.99 -15.68 -1.63
N GLN A 84 7.99 -15.49 -0.75
CA GLN A 84 7.78 -15.34 0.70
C GLN A 84 8.45 -14.09 1.29
N SER A 85 9.40 -13.48 0.58
CA SER A 85 10.25 -12.42 1.07
C SER A 85 10.43 -11.26 0.08
N SER A 86 10.56 -10.06 0.62
CA SER A 86 10.75 -8.82 -0.14
C SER A 86 11.81 -7.92 0.49
N LEU A 87 12.41 -7.06 -0.33
CA LEU A 87 13.27 -5.99 0.11
C LEU A 87 12.48 -4.70 0.30
N ILE A 88 12.74 -4.06 1.43
CA ILE A 88 12.27 -2.71 1.73
C ILE A 88 13.45 -1.83 2.11
N GLN A 89 13.36 -0.55 1.83
CA GLN A 89 14.33 0.44 2.25
C GLN A 89 13.67 1.42 3.23
N HIS A 90 14.33 1.70 4.35
CA HIS A 90 13.95 2.79 5.25
C HIS A 90 15.19 3.63 5.54
N ASP A 91 15.10 4.93 5.29
CA ASP A 91 16.25 5.85 5.27
C ASP A 91 17.39 5.34 4.35
N THR A 92 18.55 5.04 4.93
CA THR A 92 19.74 4.52 4.25
C THR A 92 19.90 3.00 4.40
N GLN A 93 19.00 2.36 5.14
CA GLN A 93 19.08 0.94 5.47
C GLN A 93 18.18 0.11 4.53
N LEU A 94 18.72 -1.01 4.09
CA LEU A 94 18.02 -2.00 3.27
C LEU A 94 17.71 -3.22 4.13
N TYR A 95 16.43 -3.59 4.19
CA TYR A 95 15.92 -4.68 5.01
C TYR A 95 15.37 -5.81 4.15
N LEU A 96 15.62 -7.04 4.60
CA LEU A 96 14.92 -8.22 4.15
C LEU A 96 13.70 -8.45 5.04
N VAL A 97 12.53 -8.55 4.43
CA VAL A 97 11.26 -8.75 5.14
C VAL A 97 10.63 -10.06 4.69
N HIS A 98 10.23 -10.87 5.68
CA HIS A 98 9.41 -12.06 5.45
C HIS A 98 7.97 -11.64 5.19
N THR A 99 7.64 -11.33 3.94
CA THR A 99 6.32 -10.87 3.49
C THR A 99 5.21 -11.83 3.91
N ARG A 100 5.45 -13.15 3.89
CA ARG A 100 4.46 -14.14 4.35
C ARG A 100 4.05 -13.88 5.80
N HIS A 101 5.03 -13.82 6.72
CA HIS A 101 4.77 -13.62 8.14
C HIS A 101 4.19 -12.22 8.42
N LEU A 102 4.73 -11.19 7.79
CA LEU A 102 4.23 -9.82 7.93
C LEU A 102 2.76 -9.72 7.49
N SER A 103 2.39 -10.39 6.39
CA SER A 103 1.00 -10.41 5.92
C SER A 103 0.08 -11.17 6.86
N GLN A 104 0.54 -12.26 7.49
CA GLN A 104 -0.24 -13.01 8.48
C GLN A 104 -0.57 -12.12 9.69
N GLU A 105 0.41 -11.42 10.23
CA GLU A 105 0.20 -10.47 11.33
C GLU A 105 -0.72 -9.31 10.94
N LEU A 106 -0.50 -8.73 9.75
CA LEU A 106 -1.34 -7.65 9.24
C LEU A 106 -2.81 -8.10 9.12
N PHE A 107 -3.06 -9.28 8.56
CA PHE A 107 -4.43 -9.79 8.41
C PHE A 107 -5.04 -10.18 9.75
N TYR A 108 -4.26 -10.73 10.67
CA TYR A 108 -4.73 -10.99 12.03
C TYR A 108 -5.22 -9.70 12.70
N GLN A 109 -4.39 -8.65 12.69
CA GLN A 109 -4.74 -7.34 13.24
C GLN A 109 -5.96 -6.75 12.54
N LEU A 110 -6.01 -6.80 11.20
CA LEU A 110 -7.16 -6.31 10.44
C LEU A 110 -8.46 -7.03 10.83
N CYS A 111 -8.43 -8.36 10.99
CA CYS A 111 -9.58 -9.15 11.41
C CYS A 111 -10.08 -8.76 12.81
N ILE A 112 -9.16 -8.51 13.76
CA ILE A 112 -9.52 -8.11 15.13
C ILE A 112 -10.07 -6.67 15.16
N TYR A 113 -9.39 -5.73 14.52
CA TYR A 113 -9.79 -4.31 14.51
C TYR A 113 -11.11 -4.10 13.76
N HIS A 114 -11.33 -4.82 12.66
CA HIS A 114 -12.55 -4.74 11.85
C HIS A 114 -13.55 -5.85 12.13
N PHE A 115 -13.45 -6.54 13.27
CA PHE A 115 -14.39 -7.58 13.63
C PHE A 115 -15.84 -7.07 13.56
N GLY A 116 -16.70 -7.82 12.88
CA GLY A 116 -18.10 -7.44 12.64
C GLY A 116 -18.31 -6.30 11.62
N ASN A 117 -17.24 -5.73 11.08
CA ASN A 117 -17.24 -4.61 10.16
C ASN A 117 -16.29 -4.89 8.98
N MET A 118 -16.31 -6.11 8.43
CA MET A 118 -15.54 -6.45 7.22
C MET A 118 -16.44 -6.34 5.98
N GLY A 119 -15.86 -5.93 4.86
CA GLY A 119 -16.53 -6.02 3.56
C GLY A 119 -16.64 -7.46 3.07
N SER A 120 -17.42 -7.69 2.01
CA SER A 120 -17.52 -8.98 1.34
C SER A 120 -16.77 -8.96 0.02
N ILE A 121 -15.93 -9.97 -0.23
CA ILE A 121 -15.36 -10.25 -1.55
C ILE A 121 -16.31 -11.22 -2.25
N ARG A 122 -16.88 -10.79 -3.38
CA ARG A 122 -17.76 -11.64 -4.20
C ARG A 122 -16.95 -12.32 -5.30
N PHE A 123 -17.00 -13.64 -5.37
CA PHE A 123 -16.43 -14.40 -6.47
C PHE A 123 -17.38 -14.35 -7.68
N GLU A 124 -16.84 -14.20 -8.89
CA GLU A 124 -17.64 -14.08 -10.12
C GLU A 124 -18.32 -15.39 -10.51
N HIS A 125 -17.70 -16.53 -10.16
CA HIS A 125 -18.25 -17.86 -10.36
C HIS A 125 -18.46 -18.53 -9.00
N GLU A 126 -19.47 -19.38 -8.88
CA GLU A 126 -19.61 -20.26 -7.71
C GLU A 126 -18.34 -21.11 -7.62
N SER A 127 -17.48 -20.83 -6.64
CA SER A 127 -16.39 -21.75 -6.35
C SER A 127 -17.03 -23.12 -6.15
N PRO A 128 -16.55 -24.20 -6.81
CA PRO A 128 -16.99 -25.54 -6.44
C PRO A 128 -16.89 -25.64 -4.93
N LEU A 129 -17.90 -26.24 -4.30
CA LEU A 129 -17.91 -26.49 -2.85
C LEU A 129 -16.59 -27.18 -2.51
N ILE A 130 -15.64 -26.41 -1.99
CA ILE A 130 -14.37 -26.95 -1.53
C ILE A 130 -14.77 -27.72 -0.28
N GLU A 131 -14.85 -29.05 -0.36
CA GLU A 131 -14.74 -29.89 0.82
C GLU A 131 -13.35 -29.61 1.38
N VAL A 132 -13.29 -28.71 2.36
CA VAL A 132 -12.10 -28.49 3.16
C VAL A 132 -11.95 -29.76 4.00
N ILE A 133 -11.02 -30.61 3.59
CA ILE A 133 -10.63 -31.85 4.28
C ILE A 133 -10.00 -31.51 5.63
#